data_AF-A0A2U1W3S1-F1
#
_entry.id   AF-A0A2U1W3S1-F1
#
_cell.length_a   1.000
_cell.length_b   1.000
_cell.length_c   1.000
_cell.angle_alpha   90.00
_cell.angle_beta   90.00
_cell.angle_gamma   90.00
#
_symmetry.space_group_name_H-M   'P 1'
#
loop_
_entity.id
_entity.type
_entity.pdbx_description
1 polymer ?
#
loop_
_entity_poly.entity_id
_entity_poly.type
_entity_poly.pdbx_seq_one_letter_code
_entity_poly.pdbx_strand_id
1 'polypeptide(L)'
;MRRGLFLIATLLLAACSGEPSEGDMRKLVEAHTRRTLERQGNAAFRAFDNFRKQGCVEAKSKGGTGAGTQDGSGQYDCYYAATFVPQPGQPPLTVNGKGRFRHTDKGMAFEDLGAQPR
;
A
#
# COMPACT_ATOMS: atom_id res chain seq x y z
N MET A 1 11.06 28.61 -43.64
CA MET A 1 10.82 27.15 -43.64
C MET A 1 10.95 26.62 -42.22
N ARG A 2 9.89 25.98 -41.71
CA ARG A 2 9.77 25.44 -40.34
C ARG A 2 10.68 24.22 -40.15
N ARG A 3 11.57 24.25 -39.15
CA ARG A 3 12.17 23.07 -38.50
C ARG A 3 11.65 23.12 -37.07
N GLY A 4 10.73 22.29 -36.63
CA GLY A 4 10.73 20.83 -36.73
C GLY A 4 10.71 20.36 -35.27
N LEU A 5 9.54 20.45 -34.66
CA LEU A 5 9.23 19.93 -33.33
C LEU A 5 9.58 18.42 -33.34
N PHE A 6 10.70 18.03 -32.73
CA PHE A 6 10.90 16.63 -32.36
C PHE A 6 10.32 16.46 -30.96
N LEU A 7 9.07 15.99 -30.99
CA LEU A 7 8.26 15.64 -29.83
C LEU A 7 9.00 14.68 -28.90
N ILE A 8 9.17 15.15 -27.68
CA ILE A 8 8.91 14.48 -26.40
C ILE A 8 8.08 13.19 -26.60
N ALA A 9 8.72 12.02 -26.66
CA ALA A 9 8.03 10.73 -26.86
C ALA A 9 8.61 9.57 -26.02
N THR A 10 9.30 9.84 -24.90
CA THR A 10 9.94 8.78 -24.09
C THR A 10 9.59 8.76 -22.60
N LEU A 11 8.55 9.47 -22.15
CA LEU A 11 8.21 9.56 -20.72
C LEU A 11 6.83 8.97 -20.32
N LEU A 12 6.41 7.84 -20.92
CA LEU A 12 5.10 7.22 -20.59
C LEU A 12 5.16 5.68 -20.40
N LEU A 13 6.15 5.17 -19.67
CA LEU A 13 6.25 3.71 -19.39
C LEU A 13 6.22 3.33 -17.90
N ALA A 14 5.88 4.25 -16.99
CA ALA A 14 5.89 3.97 -15.54
C ALA A 14 4.51 3.93 -14.85
N ALA A 15 3.40 3.89 -15.61
CA ALA A 15 2.05 4.13 -15.05
C ALA A 15 1.04 2.96 -15.17
N CYS A 16 1.49 1.69 -15.20
CA CYS A 16 0.56 0.55 -15.38
C CYS A 16 0.81 -0.66 -14.45
N SER A 17 1.45 -0.52 -13.29
CA SER A 17 1.64 -1.69 -12.38
C SER A 17 0.34 -2.13 -11.70
N GLY A 18 -0.69 -1.28 -11.60
CA GLY A 18 -1.93 -1.56 -10.85
C GLY A 18 -1.76 -1.66 -9.33
N GLU A 19 -0.52 -1.81 -8.88
CA GLU A 19 -0.08 -1.89 -7.50
C GLU A 19 -0.39 -0.60 -6.70
N PRO A 20 -0.78 -0.70 -5.41
CA PRO A 20 -1.05 0.47 -4.59
C PRO A 20 0.22 1.32 -4.40
N SER A 21 0.08 2.65 -4.42
CA SER A 21 1.20 3.54 -4.12
C SER A 21 1.59 3.46 -2.63
N GLU A 22 2.83 3.82 -2.28
CA GLU A 22 3.24 3.89 -0.87
C GLU A 22 2.36 4.86 -0.06
N GLY A 23 1.95 5.98 -0.67
CA GLY A 23 1.05 6.95 -0.05
C GLY A 23 -0.35 6.40 0.22
N ASP A 24 -0.91 5.61 -0.70
CA ASP A 24 -2.20 4.97 -0.50
C ASP A 24 -2.13 3.89 0.58
N MET A 25 -1.06 3.08 0.53
CA MET A 25 -0.77 2.08 1.55
C MET A 25 -0.69 2.73 2.93
N ARG A 26 0.13 3.78 3.09
CA ARG A 26 0.30 4.49 4.36
C ARG A 26 -1.02 4.95 4.94
N LYS A 27 -1.85 5.64 4.16
CA LYS A 27 -3.14 6.17 4.62
C LYS A 27 -4.06 5.07 5.14
N LEU A 28 -4.15 3.96 4.41
CA LEU A 28 -5.02 2.85 4.78
C LEU A 28 -4.52 2.11 6.02
N VAL A 29 -3.21 1.87 6.10
CA VAL A 29 -2.58 1.23 7.26
C VAL A 29 -2.71 2.13 8.50
N GLU A 30 -2.44 3.43 8.41
CA GLU A 30 -2.62 4.38 9.52
C GLU A 30 -4.06 4.39 10.02
N ALA A 31 -5.03 4.44 9.10
CA ALA A 31 -6.45 4.40 9.46
C ALA A 31 -6.84 3.10 10.16
N HIS A 32 -6.29 1.96 9.73
CA HIS A 32 -6.49 0.68 10.41
C HIS A 32 -5.82 0.65 11.79
N THR A 33 -4.54 1.01 11.87
CA THR A 33 -3.76 1.03 13.12
C THR A 33 -4.41 1.92 14.16
N ARG A 34 -4.85 3.12 13.77
CA ARG A 34 -5.59 4.03 14.66
C ARG A 34 -6.83 3.36 15.23
N ARG A 35 -7.71 2.80 14.38
CA ARG A 35 -8.92 2.10 14.83
C ARG A 35 -8.63 0.90 15.72
N THR A 36 -7.53 0.19 15.47
CA THR A 36 -7.13 -0.97 16.26
C THR A 36 -6.62 -0.55 17.63
N LEU A 37 -5.77 0.48 17.71
CA LEU A 37 -5.26 1.02 18.98
C LEU A 37 -6.35 1.72 19.80
N GLU A 38 -7.27 2.46 19.16
CA GLU A 38 -8.43 3.07 19.83
C GLU A 38 -9.31 1.99 20.50
N ARG A 39 -9.55 0.86 19.82
CA ARG A 39 -10.29 -0.28 20.38
C ARG A 39 -9.55 -0.95 21.55
N GLN A 40 -8.22 -0.80 21.63
CA GLN A 40 -7.39 -1.28 22.73
C GLN A 40 -7.25 -0.25 23.86
N GLY A 41 -7.92 0.91 23.76
CA GLY A 41 -7.83 1.99 24.75
C GLY A 41 -6.62 2.91 24.60
N ASN A 42 -5.83 2.78 23.53
CA ASN A 42 -4.72 3.67 23.22
C ASN A 42 -5.05 4.61 22.04
N ALA A 43 -5.55 5.81 22.35
CA ALA A 43 -5.89 6.83 21.35
C ALA A 43 -4.73 7.79 21.01
N ALA A 44 -3.50 7.49 21.45
CA ALA A 44 -2.35 8.39 21.25
C ALA A 44 -1.79 8.34 19.82
N PHE A 45 -2.05 7.27 19.07
CA PHE A 45 -1.55 7.12 17.71
C PHE A 45 -2.17 8.15 16.75
N ARG A 46 -1.32 8.93 16.09
CA ARG A 46 -1.74 9.94 15.10
C ARG A 46 -1.40 9.52 13.68
N ALA A 47 -0.16 9.11 13.46
CA ALA A 47 0.39 8.71 12.18
C ALA A 47 1.66 7.89 12.40
N PHE A 48 2.18 7.27 11.34
CA PHE A 48 3.55 6.76 11.35
C PHE A 48 4.54 7.91 11.18
N ASP A 49 5.68 7.83 11.86
CA ASP A 49 6.82 8.73 11.66
C ASP A 49 7.49 8.43 10.31
N ASN A 50 7.63 7.15 10.00
CA ASN A 50 8.15 6.66 8.73
C ASN A 50 7.29 5.49 8.22
N PHE A 51 7.05 5.45 6.92
CA PHE A 51 6.38 4.34 6.27
C PHE A 51 7.09 4.05 4.96
N ARG A 52 7.55 2.82 4.79
CA ARG A 52 8.28 2.39 3.61
C ARG A 52 7.65 1.14 3.04
N LYS A 53 7.26 1.21 1.78
CA LYS A 53 6.86 0.05 0.99
C LYS A 53 8.09 -0.79 0.63
N GLN A 54 8.03 -2.09 0.88
CA GLN A 54 9.11 -3.04 0.62
C GLN A 54 8.90 -3.84 -0.67
N GLY A 55 7.65 -3.93 -1.14
CA GLY A 55 7.27 -4.56 -2.40
C GLY A 55 5.86 -5.12 -2.33
N CYS A 56 5.27 -5.41 -3.48
CA CYS A 56 3.99 -6.10 -3.57
C CYS A 56 4.06 -7.29 -4.52
N VAL A 57 3.18 -8.26 -4.26
CA VAL A 57 2.93 -9.38 -5.15
C VAL A 57 1.44 -9.42 -5.46
N GLU A 58 1.08 -9.70 -6.71
CA GLU A 58 -0.32 -9.97 -7.05
C GLU A 58 -0.80 -11.20 -6.28
N ALA A 59 -1.91 -11.03 -5.57
CA ALA A 59 -2.56 -12.12 -4.86
C ALA A 59 -3.29 -13.00 -5.87
N LYS A 60 -2.99 -14.30 -5.88
CA LYS A 60 -3.68 -15.27 -6.73
C LYS A 60 -5.17 -15.28 -6.39
N SER A 61 -6.01 -14.92 -7.35
CA SER A 61 -7.47 -15.06 -7.25
C SER A 61 -7.84 -16.53 -7.13
N LYS A 62 -8.53 -16.90 -6.06
CA LYS A 62 -9.04 -18.27 -5.85
C LYS A 62 -10.31 -18.46 -6.70
N GLY A 63 -10.15 -18.53 -8.02
CA GLY A 63 -11.22 -18.81 -8.97
C GLY A 63 -10.97 -18.18 -10.34
N GLY A 64 -10.71 -19.02 -11.35
CA GLY A 64 -10.74 -18.59 -12.75
C GLY A 64 -9.62 -19.17 -13.62
N THR A 65 -9.86 -20.35 -14.18
CA THR A 65 -9.35 -20.75 -15.50
C THR A 65 -9.58 -19.62 -16.52
N GLY A 66 -8.53 -19.20 -17.24
CA GLY A 66 -8.72 -18.38 -18.44
C GLY A 66 -7.62 -17.36 -18.66
N ALA A 67 -6.86 -17.55 -19.74
CA ALA A 67 -6.02 -16.52 -20.32
C ALA A 67 -6.85 -15.26 -20.66
N GLY A 68 -6.31 -14.09 -20.33
CA GLY A 68 -6.73 -12.83 -20.94
C GLY A 68 -7.98 -12.18 -20.35
N THR A 69 -7.86 -11.56 -19.18
CA THR A 69 -8.60 -10.32 -18.92
C THR A 69 -7.74 -9.39 -18.08
N GLN A 70 -7.19 -8.40 -18.76
CA GLN A 70 -6.31 -7.37 -18.23
C GLN A 70 -7.15 -6.26 -17.58
N ASP A 71 -8.05 -6.63 -16.66
CA ASP A 71 -8.79 -5.65 -15.87
C ASP A 71 -7.99 -5.36 -14.62
N GLY A 72 -7.44 -4.15 -14.51
CA GLY A 72 -6.53 -3.66 -13.44
C GLY A 72 -7.13 -3.61 -12.02
N SER A 73 -8.03 -4.53 -11.67
CA SER A 73 -8.61 -4.73 -10.34
C SER A 73 -7.82 -5.73 -9.49
N GLY A 74 -6.52 -5.85 -9.75
CA GLY A 74 -5.61 -6.76 -9.07
C GLY A 74 -5.62 -6.55 -7.55
N GLN A 75 -5.78 -7.64 -6.82
CA GLN A 75 -5.52 -7.66 -5.39
C GLN A 75 -4.01 -7.84 -5.18
N TYR A 76 -3.40 -7.06 -4.30
CA TYR A 76 -1.97 -7.09 -4.03
C TYR A 76 -1.72 -7.41 -2.56
N ASP A 77 -0.87 -8.40 -2.31
CA ASP A 77 -0.27 -8.61 -1.00
C ASP A 77 1.04 -7.78 -0.95
N CYS A 78 1.04 -6.70 -0.18
CA CYS A 78 2.15 -5.77 -0.06
C CYS A 78 2.84 -5.87 1.30
N TYR A 79 4.15 -5.69 1.29
CA TYR A 79 5.00 -5.65 2.47
C TYR A 79 5.45 -4.22 2.75
N TYR A 80 5.51 -3.87 4.02
CA TYR A 80 5.89 -2.52 4.44
C TYR A 80 6.60 -2.54 5.80
N ALA A 81 7.46 -1.54 6.00
CA ALA A 81 7.99 -1.18 7.31
C ALA A 81 7.34 0.13 7.77
N ALA A 82 6.84 0.16 9.00
CA ALA A 82 6.22 1.35 9.58
C ALA A 82 6.84 1.64 10.94
N THR A 83 7.25 2.89 11.15
CA THR A 83 7.83 3.37 12.41
C THR A 83 6.82 4.28 13.09
N PHE A 84 6.57 4.07 14.38
CA PHE A 84 5.77 4.98 15.20
C PHE A 84 6.24 4.96 16.65
N VAL A 85 5.94 6.03 17.38
CA VAL A 85 6.06 6.07 18.84
C VAL A 85 4.76 5.56 19.46
N PRO A 86 4.76 4.40 20.16
CA PRO A 86 3.54 3.78 20.69
C PRO A 86 2.92 4.57 21.85
N GLN A 87 3.76 5.27 22.64
CA GLN A 87 3.37 6.15 23.73
C GLN A 87 4.36 7.31 23.84
N PRO A 88 3.93 8.53 24.21
CA PRO A 88 4.84 9.65 24.44
C PRO A 88 5.98 9.29 25.40
N GLY A 89 7.22 9.60 25.01
CA GLY A 89 8.41 9.32 25.83
C GLY A 89 9.01 7.91 25.66
N GLN A 90 8.35 7.01 24.92
CA GLN A 90 8.94 5.72 24.53
C GLN A 90 9.81 5.87 23.26
N PRO A 91 10.81 5.01 23.05
CA PRO A 91 11.56 4.99 21.81
C PRO A 91 10.64 4.62 20.62
N PRO A 92 10.93 5.12 19.41
CA PRO A 92 10.22 4.70 18.21
C PRO A 92 10.34 3.19 17.98
N LEU A 93 9.22 2.58 17.58
CA LEU A 93 9.14 1.17 17.23
C LEU A 93 8.92 1.03 15.73
N THR A 94 9.75 0.22 15.07
CA THR A 94 9.55 -0.18 13.67
C THR A 94 8.96 -1.58 13.59
N VAL A 95 7.84 -1.71 12.87
CA VAL A 95 7.16 -2.97 12.61
C VAL A 95 7.20 -3.30 11.11
N ASN A 96 7.44 -4.57 10.78
CA ASN A 96 7.29 -5.08 9.41
C ASN A 96 5.91 -5.72 9.29
N GLY A 97 5.09 -5.17 8.41
CA GLY A 97 3.72 -5.62 8.18
C GLY A 97 3.52 -6.21 6.79
N LYS A 98 2.53 -7.08 6.68
CA LYS A 98 1.96 -7.54 5.42
C LYS A 98 0.52 -7.09 5.35
N GLY A 99 0.15 -6.45 4.24
CA GLY A 99 -1.19 -5.95 3.98
C GLY A 99 -1.71 -6.43 2.66
N ARG A 100 -3.01 -6.68 2.58
CA ARG A 100 -3.70 -6.95 1.32
C ARG A 100 -4.47 -5.73 0.90
N PHE A 101 -4.21 -5.30 -0.32
CA PHE A 101 -4.79 -4.11 -0.94
C PHE A 101 -5.58 -4.51 -2.17
N ARG A 102 -6.79 -3.99 -2.31
CA ARG A 102 -7.62 -4.23 -3.49
C ARG A 102 -8.34 -2.96 -3.89
N HIS A 103 -8.45 -2.75 -5.19
CA HIS A 103 -9.34 -1.72 -5.72
C HIS A 103 -10.78 -2.21 -5.63
N THR A 104 -11.66 -1.35 -5.13
CA THR A 104 -13.12 -1.57 -5.08
C THR A 104 -13.82 -0.41 -5.78
N ASP A 105 -15.10 -0.55 -6.06
CA ASP A 105 -15.99 0.51 -6.55
C ASP A 105 -15.97 1.77 -5.66
N LYS A 106 -15.68 1.61 -4.36
CA LYS A 106 -15.63 2.68 -3.35
C LYS A 106 -14.22 3.20 -3.07
N GLY A 107 -13.23 2.82 -3.86
CA GLY A 107 -11.82 3.14 -3.65
C GLY A 107 -11.01 1.93 -3.15
N MET A 108 -9.84 2.18 -2.57
CA MET A 108 -8.93 1.11 -2.16
C MET A 108 -9.29 0.56 -0.77
N ALA A 109 -9.34 -0.76 -0.65
CA ALA A 109 -9.57 -1.46 0.60
C ALA A 109 -8.28 -2.11 1.12
N PHE A 110 -8.15 -2.18 2.44
CA PHE A 110 -7.01 -2.76 3.15
C PHE A 110 -7.47 -3.84 4.13
N GLU A 111 -6.76 -4.96 4.10
CA GLU A 111 -6.86 -6.07 5.04
C GLU A 111 -5.48 -6.31 5.65
N ASP A 112 -5.41 -6.36 6.99
CA ASP A 112 -4.16 -6.67 7.70
C ASP A 112 -3.93 -8.18 7.66
N LEU A 113 -2.80 -8.60 7.08
CA LEU A 113 -2.39 -10.00 7.01
C LEU A 113 -1.40 -10.36 8.13
N GLY A 114 -1.13 -9.43 9.04
CA GLY A 114 -0.23 -9.60 10.17
C GLY A 114 1.22 -9.22 9.86
N ALA A 115 2.10 -9.59 10.79
CA ALA A 115 3.53 -9.32 10.66
C ALA A 115 4.22 -10.29 9.68
N GLN A 116 5.26 -9.83 9.01
CA GLN A 116 6.19 -10.76 8.35
C GLN A 116 6.90 -11.62 9.43
N PRO A 117 6.95 -12.96 9.27
CA PRO A 117 7.84 -13.78 10.10
C PRO A 117 9.29 -13.33 9.90
N ARG A 118 10.04 -13.23 11.00
CA ARG A 118 11.45 -12.81 11.03
C ARG A 118 12.37 -13.93 10.57
#